data_AF-A0A0L7L9V3-F1
#
_entry.id   AF-A0A0L7L9V3-F1
#
_cell.length_a   1.000
_cell.length_b   1.000
_cell.length_c   1.000
_cell.angle_alpha   90.00
_cell.angle_beta   90.00
_cell.angle_gamma   90.00
#
_symmetry.space_group_name_H-M   'P 1'
#
loop_
_entity.id
_entity.type
_entity.pdbx_description
1 polymer ?
#
loop_
_entity_poly.entity_id
_entity_poly.type
_entity_poly.pdbx_seq_one_letter_code
_entity_poly.pdbx_strand_id
1 'polypeptide(L)'
;MSEQELMFHYFKMHDADNNNKLDGCELIKSLIHWHEQEHHHKKEETPETPETPPSGEKIFKDDELINLIDPILNMDDHNRDGYIDYPEFVRAQSKNPPPKPQQ
;
A
#
# COMPACT_ATOMS: atom_id res chain seq x y z
N MET A 1 14.78 -11.89 9.52
CA MET A 1 13.44 -11.69 8.93
C MET A 1 13.25 -12.79 7.91
N SER A 2 12.40 -13.76 8.21
CA SER A 2 11.88 -14.70 7.22
C SER A 2 10.92 -13.96 6.27
N GLU A 3 10.66 -14.55 5.10
CA GLU A 3 9.68 -14.03 4.15
C GLU A 3 8.29 -13.87 4.81
N GLN A 4 7.90 -14.83 5.64
CA GLN A 4 6.64 -14.82 6.38
C GLN A 4 6.57 -13.67 7.40
N GLU A 5 7.66 -13.44 8.15
CA GLU A 5 7.75 -12.31 9.08
C GLU A 5 7.72 -10.97 8.35
N LEU A 6 8.35 -10.89 7.17
CA LEU A 6 8.33 -9.68 6.35
C LEU A 6 6.92 -9.40 5.81
N MET A 7 6.23 -10.42 5.30
CA MET A 7 4.83 -10.31 4.85
C MET A 7 3.91 -9.89 5.99
N PHE A 8 4.07 -10.50 7.17
CA PHE A 8 3.28 -10.15 8.34
C PHE A 8 3.58 -8.73 8.84
N HIS A 9 4.85 -8.32 8.79
CA HIS A 9 5.23 -6.95 9.12
C HIS A 9 4.62 -5.94 8.15
N TYR A 10 4.65 -6.20 6.84
CA TYR A 10 3.99 -5.35 5.82
C TYR A 10 2.48 -5.27 6.04
N PHE A 11 1.85 -6.39 6.37
CA PHE A 11 0.43 -6.42 6.69
C PHE A 11 0.13 -5.55 7.92
N LYS A 12 0.87 -5.76 9.02
CA LYS A 12 0.69 -5.00 10.28
C LYS A 12 1.06 -3.52 10.17
N MET A 13 1.96 -3.15 9.26
CA MET A 13 2.34 -1.76 9.03
C MET A 13 1.17 -0.93 8.50
N HIS A 14 0.28 -1.54 7.71
CA HIS A 14 -0.82 -0.85 7.04
C HIS A 14 -2.17 -1.02 7.74
N ASP A 15 -2.28 -1.99 8.65
CA ASP A 15 -3.39 -2.20 9.58
C ASP A 15 -3.37 -1.10 10.67
N ALA A 16 -4.03 0.02 10.38
CA ALA A 16 -3.97 1.25 11.18
C ALA A 16 -4.83 1.15 12.45
N ASP A 17 -5.92 0.39 12.39
CA ASP A 17 -6.85 0.21 13.51
C ASP A 17 -6.56 -1.07 14.34
N ASN A 18 -5.59 -1.88 13.92
CA ASN A 18 -5.18 -3.14 14.55
C ASN A 18 -6.28 -4.21 14.58
N ASN A 19 -7.21 -4.19 13.63
CA ASN A 19 -8.26 -5.22 13.52
C ASN A 19 -7.76 -6.52 12.86
N ASN A 20 -6.50 -6.56 12.40
CA ASN A 20 -5.87 -7.65 11.65
C ASN A 20 -6.55 -7.95 10.30
N LYS A 21 -7.04 -6.90 9.65
CA LYS A 21 -7.58 -6.87 8.30
C LYS A 21 -7.12 -5.58 7.63
N LEU A 22 -7.24 -5.52 6.30
CA LEU A 22 -6.98 -4.31 5.52
C LEU A 22 -8.25 -3.89 4.80
N ASP A 23 -8.72 -2.68 5.09
CA ASP A 23 -9.83 -2.06 4.36
C ASP A 23 -9.35 -1.30 3.11
N GLY A 24 -10.29 -0.87 2.25
CA GLY A 24 -9.97 -0.11 1.06
C GLY A 24 -9.21 1.19 1.32
N CYS A 25 -9.48 1.88 2.43
CA CYS A 25 -8.75 3.10 2.81
C CYS A 25 -7.31 2.79 3.25
N GLU A 26 -7.09 1.69 3.95
CA GLU A 26 -5.77 1.22 4.37
C GLU A 26 -4.93 0.79 3.15
N LEU A 27 -5.55 0.09 2.19
CA LEU A 27 -4.92 -0.21 0.91
C LEU A 27 -4.55 1.07 0.14
N ILE A 28 -5.44 2.07 0.06
CA ILE A 28 -5.15 3.37 -0.57
C ILE A 28 -3.94 4.03 0.07
N LYS A 29 -3.90 4.10 1.40
CA LYS A 29 -2.78 4.70 2.13
C LYS A 29 -1.47 3.96 1.82
N SER A 30 -1.52 2.63 1.72
CA SER A 30 -0.37 1.80 1.35
C SER A 30 0.17 2.14 -0.04
N LEU A 31 -0.73 2.34 -1.01
CA LEU A 31 -0.40 2.63 -2.40
C LEU A 31 0.18 4.05 -2.59
N ILE A 32 -0.37 5.03 -1.87
CA ILE A 32 0.16 6.39 -1.85
C ILE A 32 1.56 6.40 -1.21
N HIS A 33 1.74 5.67 -0.11
CA HIS A 33 3.01 5.59 0.60
C HIS A 33 4.14 4.97 -0.25
N TRP A 34 3.83 3.96 -1.07
CA TRP A 34 4.79 3.41 -2.04
C TRP A 34 5.23 4.48 -3.05
N HIS A 35 4.28 5.25 -3.59
CA HIS A 35 4.57 6.29 -4.59
C HIS A 35 5.40 7.45 -4.00
N GLU A 36 5.13 7.89 -2.78
CA GLU A 36 5.92 8.96 -2.14
C GLU A 36 7.38 8.56 -1.94
N GLN A 37 7.66 7.30 -1.58
CA GLN A 37 9.02 6.79 -1.42
C GLN A 37 9.78 6.71 -2.75
N GLU A 38 9.12 6.37 -3.86
CA GLU A 38 9.74 6.38 -5.20
C GLU A 38 10.09 7.79 -5.67
N HIS A 39 9.29 8.80 -5.28
CA HIS A 39 9.55 10.20 -5.61
C HIS A 39 10.61 10.86 -4.71
N HIS A 40 10.77 10.40 -3.47
CA HIS A 40 11.79 10.91 -2.54
C HIS A 40 13.21 10.46 -2.88
N HIS A 41 13.40 9.27 -3.46
CA HIS A 41 14.73 8.79 -3.90
C HIS A 41 15.31 9.58 -5.08
N LYS A 42 14.56 10.50 -5.69
CA LYS A 42 15.03 11.35 -6.80
C LYS A 42 15.39 12.78 -6.39
N LYS A 43 15.24 13.15 -5.11
CA LYS A 43 15.44 14.52 -4.59
C LYS A 43 16.54 14.62 -3.52
N GLU A 44 17.51 13.70 -3.50
CA GLU A 44 18.67 13.81 -2.61
C GLU A 44 19.76 14.77 -3.14
N GLU A 45 19.41 15.99 -3.53
CA GLU A 45 20.39 17.10 -3.62
C GLU A 45 19.66 18.43 -3.45
N THR A 46 19.31 18.83 -2.22
CA THR A 46 19.32 20.24 -1.76
C THR A 46 18.77 20.35 -0.34
N PRO A 47 19.42 21.12 0.55
CA PRO A 47 18.98 21.25 1.93
C PRO A 47 18.05 22.46 2.10
N GLU A 48 17.20 22.37 3.13
CA GLU A 48 16.52 23.46 3.87
C GLU A 48 15.29 24.13 3.23
N THR A 49 14.10 23.90 3.81
CA THR A 49 13.26 24.91 4.51
C THR A 49 11.88 24.33 4.87
N PRO A 50 11.26 24.75 6.00
CA PRO A 50 9.87 24.42 6.31
C PRO A 50 8.96 25.23 5.39
N GLU A 51 7.77 24.74 5.07
CA GLU A 51 6.72 25.46 4.31
C GLU A 51 6.90 25.48 2.78
N THR A 52 6.82 24.32 2.11
CA THR A 52 6.30 24.22 0.73
C THR A 52 5.63 22.85 0.54
N PRO A 53 4.43 22.78 -0.09
CA PRO A 53 3.81 21.49 -0.38
C PRO A 53 4.71 20.74 -1.37
N PRO A 54 5.04 19.46 -1.13
CA PRO A 54 5.98 18.77 -1.99
C PRO A 54 5.37 18.67 -3.40
N SER A 55 6.05 19.36 -4.31
CA SER A 55 5.86 19.31 -5.76
C SER A 55 5.62 17.88 -6.25
N GLY A 56 4.41 17.63 -6.74
CA GLY A 56 4.08 16.50 -7.61
C GLY A 56 3.26 15.38 -7.00
N GLU A 57 2.54 15.59 -5.90
CA GLU A 57 1.46 14.68 -5.49
C GLU A 57 0.46 14.60 -6.66
N LYS A 58 0.45 13.48 -7.40
CA LYS A 58 -0.74 13.11 -8.15
C LYS A 58 -1.81 12.90 -7.09
N ILE A 59 -2.56 13.95 -6.81
CA ILE A 59 -3.78 13.85 -6.02
C ILE A 59 -4.72 13.03 -6.89
N PHE A 60 -4.66 11.71 -6.72
CA PHE A 60 -5.62 10.80 -7.32
C PHE A 60 -6.98 11.23 -6.80
N LYS A 61 -7.91 11.47 -7.73
CA LYS A 61 -9.29 11.73 -7.33
C LYS A 61 -9.86 10.48 -6.68
N ASP A 62 -10.86 10.64 -5.83
CA ASP A 62 -11.58 9.53 -5.19
C ASP A 62 -11.98 8.46 -6.22
N ASP A 63 -12.47 8.88 -7.40
CA ASP A 63 -12.81 7.97 -8.50
C ASP A 63 -11.63 7.13 -9.01
N GLU A 64 -10.43 7.70 -9.08
CA GLU A 64 -9.23 6.98 -9.51
C GLU A 64 -8.76 5.98 -8.44
N LEU A 65 -8.88 6.36 -7.17
CA LEU A 65 -8.58 5.48 -6.04
C LEU A 65 -9.55 4.29 -6.01
N ILE A 66 -10.85 4.54 -6.19
CA ILE A 66 -11.88 3.50 -6.30
C ILE A 66 -11.56 2.53 -7.44
N ASN A 67 -11.23 3.06 -8.63
CA ASN A 67 -10.88 2.23 -9.79
C ASN A 67 -9.64 1.35 -9.56
N LEU A 68 -8.79 1.69 -8.59
CA LEU A 68 -7.60 0.93 -8.25
C LEU A 68 -7.85 -0.07 -7.11
N ILE A 69 -8.72 0.26 -6.15
CA ILE A 69 -9.08 -0.60 -5.02
C ILE A 69 -10.13 -1.64 -5.37
N ASP A 70 -11.18 -1.26 -6.10
CA ASP A 70 -12.29 -2.16 -6.42
C ASP A 70 -11.83 -3.47 -7.08
N PRO A 71 -10.85 -3.47 -8.02
CA PRO A 71 -10.32 -4.72 -8.56
C PRO A 71 -9.58 -5.57 -7.53
N ILE A 72 -8.84 -4.95 -6.61
CA ILE A 72 -8.09 -5.65 -5.55
C ILE A 72 -9.07 -6.36 -4.63
N LEU A 73 -10.06 -5.62 -4.10
CA LEU A 73 -11.09 -6.21 -3.23
C LEU A 73 -11.86 -7.31 -3.97
N ASN A 74 -12.29 -7.09 -5.22
CA ASN A 74 -13.00 -8.13 -5.97
C ASN A 74 -12.20 -9.42 -6.22
N MET A 75 -10.86 -9.35 -6.25
CA MET A 75 -10.01 -10.52 -6.48
C MET A 75 -9.57 -11.21 -5.20
N ASP A 76 -9.36 -10.43 -4.13
CA ASP A 76 -8.67 -10.89 -2.93
C ASP A 76 -9.57 -10.98 -1.69
N ASP A 77 -10.67 -10.21 -1.61
CA ASP A 77 -11.73 -10.40 -0.61
C ASP A 77 -12.67 -11.54 -1.06
N HIS A 78 -12.40 -12.75 -0.54
CA HIS A 78 -13.13 -13.95 -0.94
C HIS A 78 -14.44 -14.11 -0.17
N ASN A 79 -14.50 -13.57 1.04
CA ASN A 79 -15.65 -13.66 1.92
C ASN A 79 -16.66 -12.51 1.71
N ARG A 80 -16.26 -11.46 0.97
CA ARG A 80 -17.01 -10.24 0.64
C ARG A 80 -17.45 -9.44 1.86
N ASP A 81 -16.61 -9.38 2.88
CA ASP A 81 -16.85 -8.58 4.09
C ASP A 81 -16.33 -7.14 3.94
N GLY A 82 -15.68 -6.80 2.82
CA GLY A 82 -15.12 -5.48 2.54
C GLY A 82 -13.69 -5.30 3.06
N TYR A 83 -13.07 -6.36 3.55
CA TYR A 83 -11.72 -6.36 4.09
C TYR A 83 -10.89 -7.50 3.48
N ILE A 84 -9.57 -7.37 3.57
CA ILE A 84 -8.62 -8.44 3.25
C ILE A 84 -7.97 -8.90 4.56
N ASP A 85 -8.26 -10.13 4.98
CA ASP A 85 -7.58 -10.73 6.13
C ASP A 85 -6.18 -11.26 5.78
N TYR A 86 -5.39 -11.65 6.80
CA TYR A 86 -4.03 -12.13 6.56
C TYR A 86 -3.98 -13.39 5.64
N PRO A 87 -4.83 -14.43 5.83
CA PRO A 87 -4.94 -15.53 4.87
C PRO A 87 -5.22 -15.09 3.42
N GLU A 88 -6.16 -14.16 3.21
CA GLU A 88 -6.50 -13.59 1.91
C GLU A 88 -5.32 -12.82 1.31
N PHE A 89 -4.63 -12.00 2.12
CA PHE A 89 -3.43 -11.26 1.74
C PHE A 89 -2.29 -12.17 1.29
N VAL A 90 -2.02 -13.25 2.05
CA VAL A 90 -0.97 -14.23 1.68
C VAL A 90 -1.31 -14.92 0.36
N ARG A 91 -2.59 -15.23 0.14
CA ARG A 91 -3.07 -15.81 -1.11
C ARG A 91 -2.94 -14.82 -2.28
N ALA A 92 -3.22 -13.54 -2.05
CA ALA A 92 -3.05 -12.47 -3.03
C ALA A 92 -1.59 -12.33 -3.47
N GLN A 93 -0.66 -12.26 -2.51
CA GLN A 93 0.79 -12.18 -2.80
C GLN A 93 1.33 -13.40 -3.55
N SER A 94 0.77 -14.59 -3.31
CA SER A 94 1.16 -15.79 -4.05
C SER A 94 0.76 -15.72 -5.53
N LYS A 95 -0.26 -14.92 -5.89
CA LYS A 95 -0.73 -14.71 -7.26
C LYS A 95 -0.03 -13.52 -7.94
N ASN A 96 0.25 -12.46 -7.20
CA ASN A 96 0.96 -11.26 -7.65
C ASN A 96 2.09 -10.94 -6.65
N PRO A 97 3.28 -11.55 -6.79
CA PRO A 97 4.41 -11.20 -5.95
C PRO A 97 4.77 -9.73 -6.20
N PRO A 98 4.98 -8.90 -5.15
CA PRO A 98 5.46 -7.54 -5.34
C PRO A 98 6.77 -7.59 -6.14
N PRO A 99 7.03 -6.61 -7.01
CA PRO A 99 8.29 -6.55 -7.74
C PRO A 99 9.42 -6.57 -6.71
N LYS A 100 10.27 -7.60 -6.79
CA LYS A 100 11.41 -7.73 -5.89
C LYS A 100 12.24 -6.45 -6.00
N PRO A 101 12.62 -5.79 -4.90
CA PRO A 101 13.56 -4.69 -4.96
C PRO A 101 14.82 -5.23 -5.66
N GLN A 102 15.15 -4.64 -6.81
CA GLN A 102 16.39 -4.97 -7.52
C GLN A 102 17.54 -4.58 -6.59
N GLN A 103 18.33 -5.58 -6.20
CA GLN A 103 19.58 -5.39 -5.48
C GLN A 103 20.60 -4.60 -6.31
#